data_AF-A0A381ZAA8-F1
#
_entry.id   AF-A0A381ZAA8-F1
#
_cell.length_a   1.000
_cell.length_b   1.000
_cell.length_c   1.000
_cell.angle_alpha   90.00
_cell.angle_beta   90.00
_cell.angle_gamma   90.00
#
_symmetry.space_group_name_H-M   'P 1'
#
loop_
_entity.id
_entity.type
_entity.pdbx_description
1 polymer ?
#
loop_
_entity_poly.entity_id
_entity_poly.type
_entity_poly.pdbx_seq_one_letter_code
_entity_poly.pdbx_strand_id
1 'polypeptide(L)'
;MIFWTGAPGSKWSAASYVLSHTSKINIDISDQTPERCYIHPKKFGGIRHVGSYFGPGFEFGHKFHEINTLTKNNIKEEINKAFDGTHPEKFKIIRCHQFIYNLDWIRNNFPESKIAIVWRKPEVSWNGWITAGGFDITHPNYKEYYKDEQTAKTLIYEEVYLGAKWIFDNNMDVNIACNNHFKQRWGITFKSEEEHIATYIRSLEGFFRNNPDPYKKIKYDTIIAYYNF
;
A
#
# COMPACT_ATOMS: atom_id res chain seq x y z
N MET A 1 -0.17 -1.11 15.55
CA MET A 1 0.23 -1.54 14.19
C MET A 1 -0.75 -0.98 13.18
N ILE A 2 -0.33 -0.77 11.94
CA ILE A 2 -1.21 -0.39 10.82
C ILE A 2 -1.12 -1.49 9.76
N PHE A 3 -2.13 -2.34 9.65
CA PHE A 3 -2.24 -3.33 8.59
C PHE A 3 -2.68 -2.62 7.31
N TRP A 4 -1.82 -2.66 6.29
CA TRP A 4 -1.98 -1.89 5.07
C TRP A 4 -2.06 -2.83 3.87
N THR A 5 -3.21 -2.83 3.19
CA THR A 5 -3.49 -3.76 2.09
C THR A 5 -4.22 -3.08 0.92
N GLY A 6 -4.37 -3.82 -0.16
CA GLY A 6 -4.96 -3.36 -1.42
C GLY A 6 -4.33 -4.15 -2.56
N ALA A 7 -5.09 -4.48 -3.61
CA ALA A 7 -4.59 -5.33 -4.69
C ALA A 7 -3.37 -4.71 -5.42
N PRO A 8 -2.47 -5.51 -6.03
CA PRO A 8 -1.43 -4.98 -6.90
C PRO A 8 -1.97 -4.03 -7.96
N GLY A 9 -1.24 -2.93 -8.22
CA GLY A 9 -1.64 -1.89 -9.19
C GLY A 9 -2.74 -0.92 -8.72
N SER A 10 -3.28 -1.09 -7.50
CA SER A 10 -4.19 -0.13 -6.85
C SER A 10 -3.56 1.22 -6.47
N LYS A 11 -2.23 1.33 -6.59
CA LYS A 11 -1.36 2.41 -6.07
C LYS A 11 -1.21 2.42 -4.54
N TRP A 12 -1.45 1.28 -3.89
CA TRP A 12 -1.32 1.12 -2.44
C TRP A 12 0.05 1.52 -1.86
N SER A 13 1.15 1.23 -2.56
CA SER A 13 2.50 1.62 -2.14
C SER A 13 2.64 3.15 -2.07
N ALA A 14 2.20 3.86 -3.11
CA ALA A 14 2.24 5.32 -3.15
C ALA A 14 1.40 5.94 -2.02
N ALA A 15 0.19 5.42 -1.79
CA ALA A 15 -0.66 5.89 -0.69
C ALA A 15 -0.03 5.62 0.70
N SER A 16 0.64 4.47 0.88
CA SER A 16 1.33 4.14 2.13
C SER A 16 2.52 5.05 2.40
N TYR A 17 3.25 5.42 1.34
CA TYR A 17 4.38 6.33 1.41
C TYR A 17 3.90 7.73 1.75
N VAL A 18 2.79 8.19 1.16
CA VAL A 18 2.20 9.48 1.54
C VAL A 18 1.82 9.46 3.03
N LEU A 19 1.13 8.42 3.49
CA LEU A 19 0.73 8.33 4.90
C LEU A 19 1.91 8.34 5.87
N SER A 20 3.07 7.75 5.52
CA SER A 20 4.25 7.74 6.40
C SER A 20 4.84 9.13 6.67
N HIS A 21 4.40 10.17 5.96
CA HIS A 21 4.82 11.56 6.15
C HIS A 21 3.82 12.40 6.97
N THR A 22 2.78 11.78 7.53
CA THR A 22 1.83 12.50 8.39
C THR A 22 2.45 12.92 9.72
N SER A 23 2.03 14.08 10.23
CA SER A 23 2.33 14.53 11.60
C SER A 23 1.22 14.15 12.60
N LYS A 24 0.14 13.51 12.15
CA LYS A 24 -1.02 13.20 13.00
C LYS A 24 -0.83 11.92 13.81
N ILE A 25 -0.02 11.00 13.31
CA ILE A 25 0.37 9.77 14.00
C ILE A 25 1.86 9.53 13.78
N ASN A 26 2.57 9.13 14.83
CA ASN A 26 4.00 8.86 14.73
C ASN A 26 4.21 7.51 14.04
N ILE A 27 4.84 7.53 12.87
CA ILE A 27 5.11 6.34 12.06
C ILE A 27 6.60 6.04 12.09
N ASP A 28 6.92 4.76 12.32
CA ASP A 28 8.27 4.25 12.16
C ASP A 28 8.57 4.10 10.67
N ILE A 29 9.62 4.77 10.22
CA ILE A 29 10.08 4.75 8.82
C ILE A 29 11.47 4.11 8.69
N SER A 30 12.00 3.48 9.74
CA SER A 30 13.31 2.84 9.71
C SER A 30 13.40 1.72 8.68
N ASP A 31 12.26 1.19 8.22
CA ASP A 31 12.21 0.17 7.16
C ASP A 31 12.56 0.75 5.78
N GLN A 32 12.53 2.06 5.60
CA GLN A 32 12.79 2.77 4.34
C GLN A 32 14.29 2.93 4.06
N THR A 33 14.98 1.82 3.82
CA THR A 33 16.42 1.80 3.52
C THR A 33 16.71 1.90 2.02
N PRO A 34 17.93 2.28 1.61
CA PRO A 34 18.34 2.28 0.20
C PRO A 34 18.18 0.91 -0.49
N GLU A 35 18.41 -0.18 0.22
CA GLU A 35 18.30 -1.55 -0.29
C GLU A 35 16.84 -1.95 -0.56
N ARG A 36 15.90 -1.34 0.15
CA ARG A 36 14.44 -1.54 0.00
C ARG A 36 13.81 -0.43 -0.83
N CYS A 37 14.53 0.07 -1.82
CA CYS A 37 14.09 1.15 -2.70
C CYS A 37 14.18 0.73 -4.17
N TYR A 38 13.04 0.67 -4.85
CA TYR A 38 12.97 0.55 -6.30
C TYR A 38 12.34 1.80 -6.90
N ILE A 39 13.01 2.39 -7.89
CA ILE A 39 12.55 3.61 -8.56
C ILE A 39 11.96 3.21 -9.90
N HIS A 40 10.68 3.52 -10.12
CA HIS A 40 10.05 3.31 -11.41
C HIS A 40 10.73 4.17 -12.49
N PRO A 41 10.76 3.68 -13.76
CA PRO A 41 11.25 4.49 -14.88
C PRO A 41 10.63 5.89 -14.94
N LYS A 42 11.38 6.88 -15.44
CA LYS A 42 10.96 8.30 -15.49
C LYS A 42 9.55 8.52 -16.06
N LYS A 43 9.11 7.70 -17.02
CA LYS A 43 7.74 7.77 -17.59
C LYS A 43 6.62 7.65 -16.55
N PHE A 44 6.89 7.07 -15.38
CA PHE A 44 5.97 6.95 -14.25
C PHE A 44 6.20 8.00 -13.16
N GLY A 45 6.93 9.08 -13.46
CA GLY A 45 7.18 10.19 -12.53
C GLY A 45 8.25 9.91 -11.49
N GLY A 46 8.99 8.80 -11.58
CA GLY A 46 10.03 8.47 -10.59
C GLY A 46 9.46 8.08 -9.21
N ILE A 47 8.19 7.65 -9.17
CA ILE A 47 7.57 7.03 -8.00
C ILE A 47 8.43 5.85 -7.56
N ARG A 48 8.58 5.68 -6.25
CA ARG A 48 9.41 4.62 -5.70
C ARG A 48 8.55 3.64 -4.90
N HIS A 49 8.91 2.37 -4.97
CA HIS A 49 8.54 1.41 -3.94
C HIS A 49 9.61 1.51 -2.86
N VAL A 50 9.23 2.00 -1.69
CA VAL A 50 10.15 2.20 -0.56
C VAL A 50 9.68 1.41 0.64
N GLY A 51 10.63 0.83 1.36
CA GLY A 51 10.39 0.13 2.61
C GLY A 51 10.09 -1.34 2.42
N SER A 52 9.70 -1.97 3.51
CA SER A 52 9.41 -3.38 3.59
C SER A 52 8.03 -3.73 3.04
N TYR A 53 7.96 -4.90 2.40
CA TYR A 53 6.76 -5.57 1.91
C TYR A 53 6.76 -6.98 2.48
N PHE A 54 5.60 -7.51 2.83
CA PHE A 54 5.45 -8.78 3.53
C PHE A 54 4.59 -9.76 2.72
N GLY A 55 4.86 -11.06 2.88
CA GLY A 55 4.16 -12.15 2.19
C GLY A 55 5.13 -13.10 1.45
N PRO A 56 4.60 -14.08 0.70
CA PRO A 56 5.42 -15.01 -0.08
C PRO A 56 6.28 -14.29 -1.11
N GLY A 57 7.55 -14.65 -1.20
CA GLY A 57 8.53 -14.04 -2.12
C GLY A 57 9.17 -12.73 -1.64
N PHE A 58 8.68 -12.12 -0.55
CA PHE A 58 9.29 -10.92 0.03
C PHE A 58 10.30 -11.27 1.15
N GLU A 59 11.00 -10.25 1.68
CA GLU A 59 12.05 -10.40 2.69
C GLU A 59 11.52 -10.94 4.04
N PHE A 60 10.27 -10.63 4.39
CA PHE A 60 9.67 -10.99 5.68
C PHE A 60 8.23 -11.46 5.54
N GLY A 61 7.74 -12.14 6.59
CA GLY A 61 6.33 -12.52 6.66
C GLY A 61 5.92 -13.50 5.58
N HIS A 62 6.79 -14.44 5.19
CA HIS A 62 6.52 -15.44 4.14
C HIS A 62 5.16 -16.17 4.33
N LYS A 63 4.75 -16.38 5.58
CA LYS A 63 3.46 -17.01 5.94
C LYS A 63 2.28 -16.04 6.11
N PHE A 64 2.41 -14.76 5.78
CA PHE A 64 1.33 -13.78 5.97
C PHE A 64 0.13 -13.98 5.04
N HIS A 65 0.29 -14.76 3.97
CA HIS A 65 -0.83 -15.25 3.17
C HIS A 65 -1.75 -16.21 3.93
N GLU A 66 -1.24 -16.83 4.98
CA GLU A 66 -1.96 -17.71 5.92
C GLU A 66 -1.81 -17.16 7.34
N ILE A 67 -1.86 -15.83 7.50
CA ILE A 67 -1.60 -15.15 8.79
C ILE A 67 -2.45 -15.71 9.94
N ASN A 68 -3.66 -16.20 9.64
CA ASN A 68 -4.58 -16.82 10.59
C ASN A 68 -4.08 -18.13 11.20
N THR A 69 -3.04 -18.74 10.64
CA THR A 69 -2.36 -19.94 11.17
C THR A 69 -1.24 -19.61 12.16
N LEU A 70 -0.86 -18.34 12.27
CA LEU A 70 0.27 -17.88 13.07
C LEU A 70 -0.18 -17.37 14.44
N THR A 71 0.70 -17.49 15.43
CA THR A 71 0.49 -16.84 16.73
C THR A 71 0.72 -15.32 16.63
N LYS A 72 0.09 -14.54 17.51
CA LYS A 72 0.31 -13.09 17.58
C LYS A 72 1.78 -12.72 17.82
N ASN A 73 2.52 -13.56 18.57
CA ASN A 73 3.94 -13.33 18.83
C ASN A 73 4.77 -13.56 17.58
N ASN A 74 4.54 -14.65 16.83
CA ASN A 74 5.26 -14.88 15.57
C ASN A 74 5.00 -13.77 14.55
N ILE A 75 3.77 -13.27 14.48
CA ILE A 75 3.44 -12.12 13.62
C ILE A 75 4.23 -10.88 14.01
N LYS A 76 4.28 -10.55 15.31
CA LYS A 76 5.04 -9.40 15.82
C LYS A 76 6.54 -9.55 15.59
N GLU A 77 7.09 -10.74 15.82
CA GLU A 77 8.51 -11.06 15.58
C GLU A 77 8.85 -10.85 14.11
N GLU A 78 8.06 -11.40 13.19
CA GLU A 78 8.25 -11.19 11.74
C GLU A 78 8.18 -9.72 11.35
N ILE A 79 7.19 -8.98 11.84
CA ILE A 79 7.06 -7.53 11.58
C ILE A 79 8.30 -6.78 12.07
N ASN A 80 8.78 -7.09 13.27
CA ASN A 80 9.89 -6.36 13.89
C ASN A 80 11.22 -6.55 13.16
N LYS A 81 11.43 -7.63 12.40
CA LYS A 81 12.64 -7.83 11.60
C LYS A 81 12.85 -6.75 10.53
N ALA A 82 11.78 -6.09 10.08
CA ALA A 82 11.86 -5.05 9.07
C ALA A 82 12.32 -3.68 9.61
N PHE A 83 12.26 -3.48 10.93
CA PHE A 83 12.51 -2.19 11.58
C PHE A 83 13.75 -2.26 12.47
N ASP A 84 14.36 -1.12 12.80
CA ASP A 84 15.62 -1.08 13.56
C ASP A 84 15.43 -1.28 15.08
N GLY A 85 14.17 -1.25 15.54
CA GLY A 85 13.81 -1.44 16.95
C GLY A 85 14.01 -0.22 17.84
N THR A 86 14.45 0.92 17.30
CA THR A 86 14.73 2.15 18.06
C THR A 86 13.48 2.98 18.36
N HIS A 87 12.34 2.60 17.78
CA HIS A 87 11.07 3.34 17.86
C HIS A 87 9.87 2.44 18.24
N PRO A 88 9.91 1.75 19.39
CA PRO A 88 8.85 0.81 19.80
C PRO A 88 7.48 1.46 20.00
N GLU A 89 7.43 2.76 20.28
CA GLU A 89 6.22 3.57 20.48
C GLU A 89 5.53 3.99 19.18
N LYS A 90 6.24 3.94 18.04
CA LYS A 90 5.71 4.41 16.75
C LYS A 90 4.90 3.32 16.05
N PHE A 91 3.93 3.74 15.26
CA PHE A 91 3.16 2.84 14.41
C PHE A 91 4.01 2.31 13.26
N LYS A 92 3.98 1.00 13.05
CA LYS A 92 4.56 0.33 11.88
C LYS A 92 3.47 0.11 10.83
N ILE A 93 3.70 0.60 9.60
CA ILE A 93 2.87 0.28 8.43
C ILE A 93 3.32 -1.07 7.88
N ILE A 94 2.46 -2.08 7.99
CA ILE A 94 2.76 -3.44 7.54
C ILE A 94 2.07 -3.65 6.20
N ARG A 95 2.87 -3.70 5.14
CA ARG A 95 2.42 -3.74 3.75
C ARG A 95 2.30 -5.18 3.26
N CYS A 96 1.09 -5.72 3.13
CA CYS A 96 0.87 -7.06 2.58
C CYS A 96 -0.44 -7.12 1.78
N HIS A 97 -0.35 -7.62 0.55
CA HIS A 97 -1.53 -7.86 -0.30
C HIS A 97 -2.46 -8.91 0.30
N GLN A 98 -1.90 -9.99 0.84
CA GLN A 98 -2.68 -11.14 1.27
C GLN A 98 -3.40 -10.96 2.61
N PHE A 99 -3.22 -9.83 3.30
CA PHE A 99 -4.07 -9.50 4.45
C PHE A 99 -5.55 -9.43 4.10
N ILE A 100 -5.88 -9.11 2.84
CA ILE A 100 -7.26 -9.01 2.37
C ILE A 100 -8.08 -10.30 2.59
N TYR A 101 -7.43 -11.47 2.59
CA TYR A 101 -8.08 -12.77 2.81
C TYR A 101 -8.42 -13.04 4.29
N ASN A 102 -7.85 -12.27 5.22
CA ASN A 102 -7.91 -12.55 6.66
C ASN A 102 -8.25 -11.32 7.51
N LEU A 103 -8.89 -10.29 6.93
CA LEU A 103 -9.15 -9.02 7.63
C LEU A 103 -10.01 -9.17 8.88
N ASP A 104 -11.03 -10.04 8.87
CA ASP A 104 -11.84 -10.32 10.06
C ASP A 104 -11.01 -10.97 11.17
N TRP A 105 -10.15 -11.92 10.81
CA TRP A 105 -9.24 -12.53 11.76
C TRP A 105 -8.25 -11.52 12.32
N ILE A 106 -7.68 -10.64 11.49
CA ILE A 106 -6.76 -9.56 11.90
C ILE A 106 -7.48 -8.62 12.87
N ARG A 107 -8.69 -8.17 12.54
CA ARG A 107 -9.51 -7.32 13.43
C ARG A 107 -9.74 -7.98 14.79
N ASN A 108 -10.11 -9.25 14.81
CA ASN A 108 -10.41 -9.96 16.06
C ASN A 108 -9.16 -10.22 16.91
N ASN A 109 -8.01 -10.43 16.27
CA ASN A 109 -6.76 -10.77 16.95
C ASN A 109 -5.91 -9.53 17.30
N PHE A 110 -6.07 -8.44 16.58
CA PHE A 110 -5.39 -7.17 16.79
C PHE A 110 -6.41 -6.01 16.87
N PRO A 111 -7.34 -6.03 17.83
CA PRO A 111 -8.48 -5.10 17.87
C PRO A 111 -8.08 -3.62 17.98
N GLU A 112 -6.93 -3.33 18.59
CA GLU A 112 -6.39 -1.97 18.70
C GLU A 112 -5.58 -1.53 17.48
N SER A 113 -5.35 -2.44 16.53
CA SER A 113 -4.62 -2.09 15.31
C SER A 113 -5.53 -1.38 14.32
N LYS A 114 -4.89 -0.57 13.48
CA LYS A 114 -5.55 0.16 12.39
C LYS A 114 -5.50 -0.69 11.13
N ILE A 115 -6.52 -0.62 10.29
CA ILE A 115 -6.57 -1.32 9.00
C ILE A 115 -6.88 -0.31 7.91
N ALA A 116 -6.00 -0.22 6.91
CA ALA A 116 -6.19 0.62 5.75
C ALA A 116 -6.27 -0.26 4.49
N ILE A 117 -7.29 0.00 3.68
CA ILE A 117 -7.48 -0.69 2.40
C ILE A 117 -7.40 0.35 1.29
N VAL A 118 -6.44 0.18 0.39
CA VAL A 118 -6.37 0.96 -0.84
C VAL A 118 -7.12 0.21 -1.92
N TRP A 119 -8.25 0.77 -2.33
CA TRP A 119 -9.14 0.17 -3.29
C TRP A 119 -9.09 0.90 -4.63
N ARG A 120 -9.21 0.12 -5.70
CA ARG A 120 -9.29 0.60 -7.07
C ARG A 120 -9.94 -0.46 -7.94
N LYS A 121 -10.75 -0.03 -8.93
CA LYS A 121 -11.44 -0.92 -9.87
C LYS A 121 -10.52 -2.01 -10.44
N PRO A 122 -11.00 -3.26 -10.60
CA PRO A 122 -10.15 -4.42 -10.86
C PRO A 122 -9.40 -4.32 -12.20
N GLU A 123 -10.05 -3.84 -13.26
CA GLU A 123 -9.43 -3.66 -14.57
C GLU A 123 -8.30 -2.64 -14.50
N VAL A 124 -8.49 -1.58 -13.70
CA VAL A 124 -7.51 -0.51 -13.57
C VAL A 124 -6.36 -0.91 -12.66
N SER A 125 -6.61 -1.72 -11.64
CA SER A 125 -5.58 -2.34 -10.81
C SER A 125 -4.72 -3.28 -11.64
N TRP A 126 -5.34 -4.19 -12.40
CA TRP A 126 -4.63 -5.08 -13.32
C TRP A 126 -3.76 -4.31 -14.33
N ASN A 127 -4.37 -3.36 -15.06
CA ASN A 127 -3.66 -2.56 -16.05
C ASN A 127 -2.53 -1.74 -15.42
N GLY A 128 -2.76 -1.22 -14.21
CA GLY A 128 -1.74 -0.50 -13.45
C GLY A 128 -0.56 -1.39 -13.09
N TRP A 129 -0.82 -2.63 -12.65
CA TRP A 129 0.21 -3.58 -12.25
C TRP A 129 1.08 -4.02 -13.42
N ILE A 130 0.46 -4.47 -14.53
CA ILE A 130 1.21 -4.92 -15.72
C ILE A 130 2.01 -3.76 -16.35
N THR A 131 1.44 -2.54 -16.38
CA THR A 131 2.14 -1.38 -16.94
C THR A 131 3.31 -0.93 -16.06
N ALA A 132 3.19 -1.08 -14.73
CA ALA A 132 4.24 -0.74 -13.77
C ALA A 132 5.39 -1.77 -13.71
N GLY A 133 5.38 -2.78 -14.59
CA GLY A 133 6.44 -3.76 -14.73
C GLY A 133 6.07 -5.16 -14.25
N GLY A 134 4.89 -5.37 -13.64
CA GLY A 134 4.41 -6.70 -13.24
C GLY A 134 5.47 -7.50 -12.45
N PHE A 135 5.97 -8.59 -13.05
CA PHE A 135 7.01 -9.45 -12.49
C PHE A 135 8.46 -8.99 -12.75
N ASP A 136 8.67 -7.97 -13.58
CA ASP A 136 9.99 -7.51 -14.05
C ASP A 136 10.60 -6.41 -13.17
N ILE A 137 9.95 -6.07 -12.06
CA ILE A 137 10.50 -5.15 -11.06
C ILE A 137 11.41 -5.90 -10.07
N THR A 138 12.39 -5.22 -9.50
CA THR A 138 13.31 -5.83 -8.51
C THR A 138 12.76 -5.75 -7.09
N HIS A 139 11.88 -4.78 -6.80
CA HIS A 139 11.22 -4.63 -5.51
C HIS A 139 9.84 -3.98 -5.66
N PRO A 140 8.77 -4.56 -5.10
CA PRO A 140 8.73 -5.79 -4.33
C PRO A 140 8.55 -7.05 -5.23
N ASN A 141 8.90 -8.24 -4.75
CA ASN A 141 8.91 -9.50 -5.53
C ASN A 141 7.58 -10.27 -5.48
N TYR A 142 6.86 -10.30 -6.61
CA TYR A 142 5.53 -10.92 -6.71
C TYR A 142 5.52 -12.39 -7.17
N LYS A 143 6.64 -12.92 -7.66
CA LYS A 143 6.65 -14.18 -8.44
C LYS A 143 6.17 -15.38 -7.64
N GLU A 144 6.51 -15.48 -6.36
CA GLU A 144 6.21 -16.65 -5.55
C GLU A 144 4.69 -16.85 -5.33
N TYR A 145 3.96 -15.78 -5.01
CA TYR A 145 2.52 -15.87 -4.75
C TYR A 145 1.68 -15.84 -6.03
N TYR A 146 1.96 -14.89 -6.91
CA TYR A 146 1.12 -14.65 -8.08
C TYR A 146 1.47 -15.55 -9.27
N LYS A 147 2.64 -16.21 -9.26
CA LYS A 147 3.10 -17.26 -10.19
C LYS A 147 3.23 -16.85 -11.66
N ASP A 148 2.13 -16.50 -12.30
CA ASP A 148 2.00 -16.17 -13.71
C ASP A 148 0.93 -15.09 -13.92
N GLU A 149 0.84 -14.51 -15.12
CA GLU A 149 -0.08 -13.40 -15.38
C GLU A 149 -1.56 -13.76 -15.23
N GLN A 150 -1.95 -14.98 -15.57
CA GLN A 150 -3.35 -15.42 -15.51
C GLN A 150 -3.79 -15.60 -14.05
N THR A 151 -2.93 -16.23 -13.25
CA THR A 151 -3.09 -16.35 -11.80
C THR A 151 -3.08 -14.97 -11.16
N ALA A 152 -2.13 -14.10 -11.54
CA ALA A 152 -2.04 -12.74 -11.04
C ALA A 152 -3.33 -11.93 -11.29
N LYS A 153 -3.84 -11.98 -12.52
CA LYS A 153 -5.09 -11.30 -12.88
C LYS A 153 -6.28 -11.81 -12.09
N THR A 154 -6.40 -13.13 -11.93
CA THR A 154 -7.48 -13.75 -11.15
C THR A 154 -7.43 -13.27 -9.70
N LEU A 155 -6.26 -13.36 -9.06
CA LEU A 155 -6.07 -12.93 -7.67
C LEU A 155 -6.30 -11.43 -7.51
N ILE A 156 -5.79 -10.58 -8.40
CA ILE A 156 -6.01 -9.12 -8.33
C ILE A 156 -7.52 -8.79 -8.35
N TYR A 157 -8.31 -9.47 -9.19
CA TYR A 157 -9.75 -9.26 -9.23
C TYR A 157 -10.43 -9.69 -7.93
N GLU A 158 -10.03 -10.85 -7.40
CA GLU A 158 -10.51 -11.35 -6.12
C GLU A 158 -10.16 -10.40 -4.96
N GLU A 159 -8.92 -9.95 -4.85
CA GLU A 159 -8.45 -9.03 -3.82
C GLU A 159 -9.18 -7.67 -3.88
N VAL A 160 -9.46 -7.17 -5.09
CA VAL A 160 -10.28 -5.96 -5.26
C VAL A 160 -11.73 -6.17 -4.80
N TYR A 161 -12.31 -7.33 -5.11
CA TYR A 161 -13.65 -7.70 -4.66
C TYR A 161 -13.71 -7.83 -3.13
N LEU A 162 -12.78 -8.58 -2.53
CA LEU A 162 -12.71 -8.77 -1.08
C LEU A 162 -12.49 -7.44 -0.35
N GLY A 163 -11.66 -6.55 -0.91
CA GLY A 163 -11.48 -5.20 -0.39
C GLY A 163 -12.78 -4.38 -0.41
N ALA A 164 -13.49 -4.35 -1.53
CA ALA A 164 -14.79 -3.66 -1.62
C ALA A 164 -15.81 -4.23 -0.64
N LYS A 165 -15.90 -5.57 -0.56
CA LYS A 165 -16.81 -6.27 0.34
C LYS A 165 -16.52 -5.91 1.80
N TRP A 166 -15.27 -5.98 2.23
CA TRP A 166 -14.91 -5.69 3.62
C TRP A 166 -15.13 -4.20 3.97
N ILE A 167 -14.85 -3.29 3.03
CA ILE A 167 -15.18 -1.86 3.19
C ILE A 167 -16.68 -1.66 3.43
N PHE A 168 -17.52 -2.31 2.62
CA PHE A 168 -18.98 -2.21 2.69
C PHE A 168 -19.52 -2.82 3.99
N ASP A 169 -19.17 -4.06 4.28
CA ASP A 169 -19.69 -4.81 5.43
C ASP A 169 -19.33 -4.17 6.78
N ASN A 170 -18.24 -3.40 6.81
CA ASN A 170 -17.75 -2.74 8.02
C ASN A 170 -18.03 -1.23 8.04
N ASN A 171 -18.80 -0.71 7.08
CA ASN A 171 -19.16 0.70 6.96
C ASN A 171 -17.94 1.63 7.15
N MET A 172 -16.84 1.30 6.48
CA MET A 172 -15.59 2.03 6.65
C MET A 172 -15.69 3.47 6.14
N ASP A 173 -14.87 4.35 6.69
CA ASP A 173 -14.70 5.72 6.20
C ASP A 173 -13.88 5.71 4.90
N VAL A 174 -14.53 6.07 3.79
CA VAL A 174 -14.00 5.97 2.43
C VAL A 174 -13.59 7.34 1.89
N ASN A 175 -12.36 7.46 1.43
CA ASN A 175 -11.77 8.72 0.97
C ASN A 175 -11.11 8.57 -0.40
N ILE A 176 -11.25 9.57 -1.27
CA ILE A 176 -10.45 9.65 -2.50
C ILE A 176 -9.00 10.01 -2.11
N ALA A 177 -8.02 9.28 -2.62
CA ALA A 177 -6.60 9.54 -2.40
C ALA A 177 -6.14 10.78 -3.20
N CYS A 178 -6.45 11.97 -2.68
CA CYS A 178 -6.10 13.24 -3.29
C CYS A 178 -5.45 14.20 -2.29
N ASN A 179 -4.87 15.28 -2.80
CA ASN A 179 -4.22 16.31 -2.00
C ASN A 179 -5.13 16.85 -0.89
N ASN A 180 -6.40 17.09 -1.21
CA ASN A 180 -7.33 17.64 -0.23
C ASN A 180 -7.60 16.67 0.92
N HIS A 181 -7.80 15.38 0.64
CA HIS A 181 -7.96 14.36 1.66
C HIS A 181 -6.72 14.25 2.56
N PHE A 182 -5.52 14.15 1.97
CA PHE A 182 -4.28 14.05 2.75
C PHE A 182 -4.00 15.31 3.58
N LYS A 183 -4.30 16.51 3.05
CA LYS A 183 -4.19 17.76 3.78
C LYS A 183 -5.15 17.81 4.97
N GLN A 184 -6.44 17.55 4.74
CA GLN A 184 -7.46 17.73 5.77
C GLN A 184 -7.38 16.66 6.85
N ARG A 185 -7.27 15.39 6.47
CA ARG A 185 -7.26 14.27 7.42
C ARG A 185 -5.90 14.07 8.06
N TRP A 186 -4.83 14.15 7.27
CA TRP A 186 -3.49 13.73 7.69
C TRP A 186 -2.52 14.89 7.87
N GLY A 187 -2.94 16.14 7.64
CA GLY A 187 -2.06 17.30 7.76
C GLY A 187 -0.88 17.28 6.79
N ILE A 188 -0.93 16.47 5.73
CA ILE A 188 0.16 16.34 4.77
C ILE A 188 -0.02 17.43 3.72
N THR A 189 1.00 18.27 3.57
CA THR A 189 1.04 19.36 2.59
C THR A 189 2.41 19.42 1.94
N PHE A 190 2.48 20.02 0.75
CA PHE A 190 3.72 20.39 0.08
C PHE A 190 3.66 21.86 -0.33
N LYS A 191 4.82 22.51 -0.37
CA LYS A 191 4.99 23.93 -0.75
C LYS A 191 5.28 24.07 -2.25
N SER A 192 5.92 23.06 -2.84
CA SER A 192 6.27 23.00 -4.25
C SER A 192 5.88 21.67 -4.88
N GLU A 193 5.53 21.71 -6.15
CA GLU A 193 5.38 20.51 -6.96
C GLU A 193 6.71 19.73 -7.05
N GLU A 194 7.87 20.37 -6.94
CA GLU A 194 9.17 19.67 -6.99
C GLU A 194 9.42 18.70 -5.82
N GLU A 195 8.67 18.82 -4.73
CA GLU A 195 8.81 17.93 -3.58
C GLU A 195 8.41 16.49 -3.91
N HIS A 196 9.14 15.52 -3.34
CA HIS A 196 8.86 14.11 -3.55
C HIS A 196 7.42 13.75 -3.18
N ILE A 197 6.92 14.22 -2.04
CA ILE A 197 5.56 13.94 -1.57
C ILE A 197 4.49 14.41 -2.57
N ALA A 198 4.71 15.56 -3.24
CA ALA A 198 3.81 16.06 -4.27
C ALA A 198 3.72 15.07 -5.44
N THR A 199 4.85 14.50 -5.85
CA THR A 199 4.89 13.50 -6.93
C THR A 199 4.01 12.28 -6.62
N TYR A 200 4.04 11.77 -5.38
CA TYR A 200 3.19 10.65 -4.97
C TYR A 200 1.70 11.02 -4.95
N ILE A 201 1.35 12.16 -4.36
CA ILE A 201 -0.04 12.64 -4.31
C ILE A 201 -0.59 12.84 -5.72
N ARG A 202 0.18 13.48 -6.61
CA ARG A 202 -0.20 13.69 -8.01
C ARG A 202 -0.36 12.38 -8.77
N SER A 203 0.54 11.42 -8.55
CA SER A 203 0.40 10.08 -9.12
C SER A 203 -0.90 9.40 -8.70
N LEU A 204 -1.30 9.53 -7.42
CA LEU A 204 -2.59 9.00 -6.92
C LEU A 204 -3.79 9.64 -7.64
N GLU A 205 -3.76 10.94 -7.88
CA GLU A 205 -4.78 11.70 -8.62
C GLU A 205 -4.84 11.38 -10.12
N GLY A 206 -3.75 10.81 -10.67
CA GLY A 206 -3.58 10.49 -12.09
C GLY A 206 -2.85 11.56 -12.90
N PHE A 207 -2.23 12.54 -12.23
CA PHE A 207 -1.42 13.56 -12.85
C PHE A 207 0.01 13.08 -13.06
N PHE A 208 0.51 13.15 -14.30
CA PHE A 208 1.86 12.72 -14.67
C PHE A 208 2.58 13.82 -15.45
N ARG A 209 3.56 14.47 -14.81
CA ARG A 209 4.31 15.61 -15.39
C ARG A 209 5.01 15.31 -16.70
N ASN A 210 5.43 14.06 -16.89
CA ASN A 210 6.17 13.63 -18.07
C ASN A 210 5.25 13.26 -19.25
N ASN A 211 3.93 13.43 -19.11
CA ASN A 211 2.98 13.30 -20.19
C ASN A 211 2.88 14.65 -20.94
N PRO A 212 2.84 14.66 -22.30
CA PRO A 212 2.62 15.89 -23.07
C PRO A 212 1.40 16.71 -22.62
N ASP A 213 0.36 16.03 -22.16
CA ASP A 213 -0.76 16.64 -21.43
C ASP A 213 -0.86 15.99 -20.03
N PRO A 214 -0.32 16.65 -18.99
CA PRO A 214 -0.34 16.14 -17.62
C PRO A 214 -1.75 15.96 -17.02
N TYR A 215 -2.75 16.70 -17.53
CA TYR A 215 -4.12 16.69 -17.04
C TYR A 215 -4.96 15.57 -17.67
N LYS A 216 -4.60 15.12 -18.88
CA LYS A 216 -5.30 14.08 -19.65
C LYS A 216 -5.63 12.79 -18.89
N LYS A 217 -4.85 12.46 -17.85
CA LYS A 217 -4.98 11.21 -17.09
C LYS A 217 -5.52 11.38 -15.67
N ILE A 218 -5.92 12.60 -15.28
CA ILE A 218 -6.59 12.84 -14.00
C ILE A 218 -7.89 12.06 -13.95
N LYS A 219 -8.13 11.37 -12.83
CA LYS A 219 -9.27 10.45 -12.71
C LYS A 219 -9.79 10.21 -11.30
N TYR A 220 -9.03 10.56 -10.26
CA TYR A 220 -9.47 10.41 -8.87
C TYR A 220 -10.03 9.00 -8.55
N ASP A 221 -9.35 7.96 -9.04
CA ASP A 221 -9.83 6.59 -9.05
C ASP A 221 -9.21 5.69 -7.98
N THR A 222 -8.34 6.25 -7.14
CA THR A 222 -7.73 5.56 -6.00
C THR A 222 -8.49 5.95 -4.74
N ILE A 223 -9.01 4.95 -4.05
CA ILE A 223 -9.78 5.08 -2.82
C ILE A 223 -8.94 4.54 -1.66
N ILE A 224 -9.02 5.18 -0.49
CA ILE A 224 -8.46 4.67 0.75
C ILE A 224 -9.59 4.60 1.77
N ALA A 225 -9.78 3.43 2.34
CA ALA A 225 -10.71 3.20 3.43
C ALA A 225 -9.95 3.01 4.74
N TYR A 226 -10.47 3.60 5.82
CA TYR A 226 -9.86 3.58 7.14
C TYR A 226 -10.75 2.86 8.16
N TYR A 227 -10.15 1.93 8.90
CA TYR A 227 -10.76 1.28 10.05
C TYR A 227 -9.90 1.50 11.29
N ASN A 228 -10.53 1.96 12.38
CA ASN A 228 -9.90 2.23 13.67
C ASN A 228 -8.77 3.29 13.61
N PHE A 229 -8.93 4.30 12.74
CA PHE A 229 -7.97 5.40 12.60
C PHE A 229 -8.24 6.56 13.53
#